data_AF-A0A0T9RLZ5-F1
#
_entry.id   AF-A0A0T9RLZ5-F1
#
_cell.length_a   1.000
_cell.length_b   1.000
_cell.length_c   1.000
_cell.angle_alpha   90.00
_cell.angle_beta   90.00
_cell.angle_gamma   90.00
#
_symmetry.space_group_name_H-M   'P 1'
#
loop_
_entity.id
_entity.type
_entity.pdbx_description
1 polymer ?
#
loop_
_entity_poly.entity_id
_entity_poly.type
_entity_poly.pdbx_seq_one_letter_code
_entity_poly.pdbx_strand_id
1 'polypeptide(L)'
;MEQNTFVDRFFHSSYELTDFRKTGERDINTLFSFLNNLHSLQDKVREQFGENISQYPEFKLLRIIRNYHHHVGDVDEFRVFNVRNEFLLSHSEMIIIPLFVVAKAIVNAKKRPNGEKEIKAISEFIGDFEYISERDSFFSEAQPLINKGKKYYPGFDIYKCVYNITNIIADICRDIAELSLKECIINLDETYTSENNIDKLNISCHAGEVPFLTTEGYIITSQN
;
A
#
# COMPACT_ATOMS: atom_id res chain seq x y z
N MET A 1 24.32 16.07 -15.79
CA MET A 1 23.08 15.29 -15.63
C MET A 1 23.23 14.49 -14.36
N GLU A 2 22.38 14.74 -13.37
CA GLU A 2 22.36 13.89 -12.17
C GLU A 2 22.04 12.45 -12.60
N GLN A 3 22.86 11.50 -12.16
CA GLN A 3 22.64 10.09 -12.42
C GLN A 3 21.59 9.54 -11.44
N ASN A 4 20.88 8.50 -11.86
CA ASN A 4 19.95 7.74 -11.01
C ASN A 4 18.80 8.56 -10.39
N THR A 5 18.28 9.56 -11.11
CA THR A 5 17.16 10.43 -10.67
C THR A 5 15.84 9.69 -10.43
N PHE A 6 15.74 8.42 -10.83
CA PHE A 6 14.59 7.59 -10.53
C PHE A 6 14.47 7.27 -9.02
N VAL A 7 15.59 7.22 -8.29
CA VAL A 7 15.59 7.05 -6.82
C VAL A 7 15.02 8.30 -6.14
N ASP A 8 15.50 9.49 -6.55
CA ASP A 8 15.00 10.76 -5.99
C ASP A 8 13.49 10.92 -6.23
N ARG A 9 13.04 10.62 -7.46
CA ARG A 9 11.60 10.65 -7.81
C ARG A 9 10.78 9.67 -6.98
N PHE A 10 11.29 8.46 -6.74
CA PHE A 10 10.61 7.49 -5.89
C PHE A 10 10.43 8.01 -4.47
N PHE A 11 11.53 8.39 -3.79
CA PHE A 11 11.46 8.86 -2.41
C PHE A 11 10.63 10.14 -2.30
N HIS A 12 10.76 11.08 -3.24
CA HIS A 12 9.91 12.27 -3.28
C HIS A 12 8.42 11.91 -3.32
N SER A 13 8.00 11.01 -4.23
CA SER A 13 6.60 10.59 -4.28
C SER A 13 6.16 9.78 -3.05
N SER A 14 7.06 9.03 -2.40
CA SER A 14 6.75 8.34 -1.14
C SER A 14 6.49 9.34 -0.02
N TYR A 15 7.31 10.39 0.09
CA TYR A 15 7.14 11.45 1.07
C TYR A 15 5.84 12.23 0.83
N GLU A 16 5.58 12.61 -0.42
CA GLU A 16 4.33 13.28 -0.79
C GLU A 16 3.11 12.45 -0.36
N LEU A 17 3.16 11.13 -0.59
CA LEU A 17 2.07 10.20 -0.29
C LEU A 17 1.81 9.98 1.20
N THR A 18 2.86 9.99 2.04
CA THR A 18 2.82 9.52 3.45
C THR A 18 3.08 10.58 4.50
N ASP A 19 3.74 11.69 4.16
CA ASP A 19 4.07 12.74 5.13
C ASP A 19 2.88 13.69 5.31
N PHE A 20 2.29 13.70 6.50
CA PHE A 20 1.13 14.54 6.82
C PHE A 20 1.39 16.04 6.60
N ARG A 21 2.65 16.48 6.65
CA ARG A 21 3.06 17.87 6.38
C ARG A 21 2.86 18.24 4.90
N LYS A 22 2.78 17.24 4.03
CA LYS A 22 2.59 17.37 2.58
C LYS A 22 1.13 17.32 2.15
N THR A 23 0.18 17.24 3.09
CA THR A 23 -1.26 17.14 2.79
C THR A 23 -1.77 18.18 1.78
N GLY A 24 -1.23 19.41 1.79
CA GLY A 24 -1.62 20.47 0.84
C GLY A 24 -1.02 20.36 -0.57
N GLU A 25 -0.01 19.50 -0.77
CA GLU A 25 0.64 19.24 -2.06
C GLU A 25 0.03 18.01 -2.77
N ARG A 26 -0.75 17.20 -2.05
CA ARG A 26 -1.35 15.96 -2.56
C ARG A 26 -2.54 16.27 -3.48
N ASP A 27 -2.64 15.52 -4.57
CA ASP A 27 -3.79 15.57 -5.48
C ASP A 27 -4.27 14.17 -5.86
N ILE A 28 -5.26 14.10 -6.76
CA ILE A 28 -5.86 12.85 -7.24
C ILE A 28 -4.85 11.89 -7.89
N ASN A 29 -3.67 12.39 -8.29
CA ASN A 29 -2.62 11.63 -8.94
C ASN A 29 -1.51 11.17 -7.99
N THR A 30 -1.47 11.61 -6.73
CA THR A 30 -0.34 11.31 -5.82
C THR A 30 -0.10 9.81 -5.68
N LEU A 31 -1.14 8.99 -5.47
CA LEU A 31 -1.03 7.52 -5.46
C LEU A 31 -0.51 6.98 -6.79
N PHE A 32 -1.06 7.46 -7.91
CA PHE A 32 -0.68 6.98 -9.24
C PHE A 32 0.79 7.31 -9.56
N SER A 33 1.24 8.51 -9.20
CA SER A 33 2.63 8.96 -9.31
C SER A 33 3.56 8.07 -8.50
N PHE A 34 3.23 7.79 -7.24
CA PHE A 34 3.98 6.84 -6.41
C PHE A 34 4.07 5.46 -7.06
N LEU A 35 2.93 4.89 -7.49
CA LEU A 35 2.87 3.57 -8.10
C LEU A 35 3.69 3.47 -9.40
N ASN A 36 3.70 4.53 -10.20
CA ASN A 36 4.52 4.60 -11.42
C ASN A 36 6.01 4.75 -11.12
N ASN A 37 6.38 5.57 -10.14
CA ASN A 37 7.76 5.74 -9.73
C ASN A 37 8.31 4.45 -9.11
N LEU A 38 7.52 3.74 -8.30
CA LEU A 38 7.87 2.43 -7.75
C LEU A 38 8.13 1.39 -8.86
N HIS A 39 7.26 1.34 -9.86
CA HIS A 39 7.44 0.42 -10.99
C HIS A 39 8.71 0.76 -11.80
N SER A 40 8.91 2.05 -12.09
CA SER A 40 10.08 2.53 -12.83
C SER A 40 11.38 2.29 -12.07
N LEU A 41 11.37 2.50 -10.75
CA LEU A 41 12.48 2.21 -9.86
C LEU A 41 12.83 0.73 -9.93
N GLN A 42 11.87 -0.18 -9.79
CA GLN A 42 12.15 -1.62 -9.90
C GLN A 42 12.81 -2.00 -11.22
N ASP A 43 12.30 -1.48 -12.35
CA ASP A 43 12.90 -1.79 -13.65
C ASP A 43 14.34 -1.29 -13.75
N LYS A 44 14.62 -0.06 -13.28
CA LYS A 44 15.95 0.53 -13.32
C LYS A 44 16.92 -0.09 -12.33
N VAL A 45 16.48 -0.40 -11.12
CA VAL A 45 17.28 -1.07 -10.10
C VAL A 45 17.71 -2.45 -10.59
N ARG A 46 16.78 -3.22 -11.17
CA ARG A 46 17.10 -4.53 -11.76
C ARG A 46 18.03 -4.43 -12.96
N GLU A 47 17.78 -3.49 -13.87
CA GLU A 47 18.59 -3.30 -15.09
C GLU A 47 20.03 -2.86 -14.78
N GLN A 48 20.20 -1.96 -13.81
CA GLN A 48 21.48 -1.29 -13.55
C GLN A 48 22.30 -1.95 -12.43
N PHE A 49 21.64 -2.53 -11.44
CA PHE A 49 22.30 -3.06 -10.23
C PHE A 49 22.02 -4.53 -9.96
N GLY A 50 21.15 -5.17 -10.75
CA GLY A 50 20.82 -6.61 -10.60
C GLY A 50 19.90 -6.92 -9.40
N GLU A 51 19.52 -5.92 -8.61
CA GLU A 51 18.67 -6.08 -7.45
C GLU A 51 17.19 -6.23 -7.82
N ASN A 52 16.45 -7.04 -7.06
CA ASN A 52 15.09 -7.44 -7.42
C ASN A 52 14.06 -7.07 -6.33
N ILE A 53 13.40 -5.93 -6.50
CA ILE A 53 12.30 -5.49 -5.62
C ILE A 53 11.01 -6.30 -5.89
N SER A 54 10.84 -6.91 -7.08
CA SER A 54 9.61 -7.63 -7.41
C SER A 54 9.37 -8.93 -6.62
N GLN A 55 10.36 -9.39 -5.86
CA GLN A 55 10.20 -10.54 -4.99
C GLN A 55 9.34 -10.23 -3.75
N TYR A 56 9.30 -8.98 -3.32
CA TYR A 56 8.63 -8.56 -2.08
C TYR A 56 7.09 -8.51 -2.24
N PRO A 57 6.33 -9.03 -1.26
CA PRO A 57 4.86 -9.04 -1.30
C PRO A 57 4.25 -7.64 -1.36
N GLU A 58 4.85 -6.65 -0.71
CA GLU A 58 4.47 -5.24 -0.77
C GLU A 58 4.44 -4.73 -2.21
N PHE A 59 5.54 -4.96 -2.94
CA PHE A 59 5.64 -4.59 -4.34
C PHE A 59 4.63 -5.34 -5.19
N LYS A 60 4.43 -6.64 -4.95
CA LYS A 60 3.44 -7.43 -5.70
C LYS A 60 2.04 -6.84 -5.58
N LEU A 61 1.60 -6.48 -4.36
CA LEU A 61 0.29 -5.87 -4.15
C LEU A 61 0.19 -4.49 -4.84
N LEU A 62 1.16 -3.60 -4.60
CA LEU A 62 1.16 -2.26 -5.19
C LEU A 62 1.21 -2.33 -6.73
N ARG A 63 1.93 -3.31 -7.29
CA ARG A 63 1.98 -3.55 -8.73
C ARG A 63 0.63 -4.02 -9.30
N ILE A 64 -0.10 -4.91 -8.62
CA ILE A 64 -1.42 -5.35 -9.12
C ILE A 64 -2.44 -4.20 -9.08
N ILE A 65 -2.39 -3.35 -8.04
CA ILE A 65 -3.19 -2.13 -7.94
C ILE A 65 -2.83 -1.17 -9.09
N ARG A 66 -1.54 -0.86 -9.27
CA ARG A 66 -1.04 -0.04 -10.39
C ARG A 66 -1.53 -0.54 -11.74
N ASN A 67 -1.42 -1.84 -12.00
CA ASN A 67 -1.84 -2.41 -13.27
C ASN A 67 -3.34 -2.26 -13.49
N TYR A 68 -4.15 -2.31 -12.43
CA TYR A 68 -5.58 -2.05 -12.52
C TYR A 68 -5.87 -0.58 -12.86
N HIS A 69 -5.23 0.38 -12.19
CA HIS A 69 -5.33 1.82 -12.52
C HIS A 69 -5.05 2.09 -14.00
N HIS A 70 -3.96 1.54 -14.52
CA HIS A 70 -3.55 1.74 -15.92
C HIS A 70 -4.57 1.22 -16.95
N HIS A 71 -5.45 0.30 -16.56
CA HIS A 71 -6.40 -0.32 -17.49
C HIS A 71 -7.84 0.15 -17.32
N VAL A 72 -8.23 0.63 -16.15
CA VAL A 72 -9.65 0.95 -15.84
C VAL A 72 -9.88 2.43 -15.56
N GLY A 73 -8.84 3.21 -15.23
CA GLY A 73 -8.93 4.63 -14.91
C GLY A 73 -8.56 4.94 -13.46
N ASP A 74 -8.94 6.13 -13.00
CA ASP A 74 -8.62 6.62 -11.65
C ASP A 74 -9.27 5.73 -10.57
N VAL A 75 -8.49 5.42 -9.54
CA VAL A 75 -8.99 4.78 -8.31
C VAL A 75 -9.04 5.86 -7.26
N ASP A 76 -10.22 6.04 -6.67
CA ASP A 76 -10.38 6.95 -5.55
C ASP A 76 -9.51 6.49 -4.38
N GLU A 77 -8.71 7.42 -3.88
CA GLU A 77 -7.88 7.26 -2.70
C GLU A 77 -8.47 8.12 -1.59
N PHE A 78 -8.62 7.55 -0.40
CA PHE A 78 -9.14 8.22 0.78
C PHE A 78 -8.06 8.27 1.87
N ARG A 79 -7.85 9.46 2.43
CA ARG A 79 -6.96 9.69 3.57
C ARG A 79 -7.77 9.88 4.83
N VAL A 80 -7.51 9.02 5.82
CA VAL A 80 -8.26 9.06 7.07
C VAL A 80 -7.30 8.89 8.24
N PHE A 81 -7.28 9.87 9.15
CA PHE A 81 -6.57 9.75 10.41
C PHE A 81 -7.34 8.84 11.36
N ASN A 82 -6.64 7.88 11.96
CA ASN A 82 -7.20 7.09 13.04
C ASN A 82 -7.28 7.94 14.31
N VAL A 83 -8.50 8.32 14.69
CA VAL A 83 -8.80 9.08 15.92
C VAL A 83 -9.51 8.22 16.98
N ARG A 84 -9.61 6.91 16.73
CA ARG A 84 -10.29 5.96 17.61
C ARG A 84 -9.35 5.41 18.68
N ASN A 85 -9.91 5.12 19.84
CA ASN A 85 -9.19 4.56 20.99
C ASN A 85 -9.58 3.09 21.24
N GLU A 86 -10.57 2.57 20.52
CA GLU A 86 -11.10 1.20 20.59
C GLU A 86 -10.11 0.14 20.07
N PHE A 87 -9.10 0.56 19.29
CA PHE A 87 -8.06 -0.31 18.77
C PHE A 87 -6.77 0.49 18.57
N LEU A 88 -5.65 -0.23 18.64
CA LEU A 88 -4.32 0.29 18.30
C LEU A 88 -4.00 -0.11 16.86
N LEU A 89 -3.66 0.88 16.04
CA LEU A 89 -3.17 0.71 14.68
C LEU A 89 -1.69 1.08 14.63
N SER A 90 -0.89 0.38 13.81
CA SER A 90 0.56 0.62 13.70
C SER A 90 0.94 2.01 13.16
N HIS A 91 -0.04 2.75 12.61
CA HIS A 91 0.15 4.04 11.97
C HIS A 91 -1.07 4.93 12.22
N SER A 92 -0.87 6.25 12.09
CA SER A 92 -1.92 7.24 12.41
C SER A 92 -2.75 7.68 11.21
N GLU A 93 -2.21 7.65 9.99
CA GLU A 93 -2.91 8.04 8.75
C GLU A 93 -3.05 6.84 7.82
N MET A 94 -4.28 6.45 7.49
CA MET A 94 -4.54 5.36 6.56
C MET A 94 -4.57 5.84 5.11
N ILE A 95 -4.11 4.98 4.20
CA ILE A 95 -4.17 5.16 2.74
C ILE A 95 -5.21 4.18 2.22
N ILE A 96 -6.47 4.59 2.17
CA ILE A 96 -7.57 3.68 1.92
C ILE A 96 -7.94 3.74 0.44
N ILE A 97 -8.01 2.58 -0.21
CA ILE A 97 -8.65 2.40 -1.51
C ILE A 97 -9.91 1.56 -1.34
N PRO A 98 -10.96 1.72 -2.17
CA PRO A 98 -12.14 0.89 -2.08
C PRO A 98 -11.82 -0.59 -2.27
N LEU A 99 -12.36 -1.45 -1.40
CA LEU A 99 -12.08 -2.89 -1.43
C LEU A 99 -12.45 -3.52 -2.78
N PHE A 100 -13.51 -3.03 -3.43
CA PHE A 100 -13.93 -3.56 -4.72
C PHE A 100 -12.89 -3.33 -5.83
N VAL A 101 -12.06 -2.29 -5.71
CA VAL A 101 -10.95 -2.04 -6.64
C VAL A 101 -9.86 -3.08 -6.40
N VAL A 102 -9.49 -3.32 -5.13
CA VAL A 102 -8.51 -4.36 -4.77
C VAL A 102 -8.96 -5.73 -5.26
N ALA A 103 -10.23 -6.07 -5.03
CA ALA A 103 -10.80 -7.34 -5.48
C ALA A 103 -10.76 -7.49 -7.01
N LYS A 104 -11.11 -6.45 -7.78
CA LYS A 104 -10.96 -6.45 -9.25
C LYS A 104 -9.50 -6.59 -9.70
N ALA A 105 -8.57 -5.93 -8.99
CA ALA A 105 -7.13 -6.07 -9.26
C ALA A 105 -6.65 -7.51 -9.03
N ILE A 106 -7.11 -8.16 -7.95
CA ILE A 106 -6.82 -9.58 -7.66
C ILE A 106 -7.37 -10.50 -8.76
N VAL A 107 -8.64 -10.33 -9.16
CA VAL A 107 -9.27 -11.11 -10.24
C VAL A 107 -8.45 -11.02 -11.53
N ASN A 108 -7.97 -9.82 -11.88
CA ASN A 108 -7.14 -9.63 -13.06
C ASN A 108 -5.72 -10.19 -12.90
N ALA A 109 -5.15 -10.13 -11.70
CA ALA A 109 -3.84 -10.69 -11.41
C ALA A 109 -3.83 -12.22 -11.51
N LYS A 110 -4.86 -12.90 -10.99
CA LYS A 110 -4.98 -14.38 -11.03
C LYS A 110 -5.03 -14.96 -12.44
N LYS A 111 -5.48 -14.19 -13.43
CA LYS A 111 -5.49 -14.60 -14.85
C LYS A 111 -4.09 -14.72 -15.46
N ARG A 112 -3.07 -14.14 -14.83
CA ARG A 112 -1.68 -14.12 -15.34
C ARG A 112 -0.94 -15.39 -14.93
N PRO A 113 0.09 -15.81 -15.68
CA PRO A 113 0.99 -16.88 -15.25
C PRO A 113 1.57 -16.58 -13.86
N ASN A 114 1.52 -17.56 -12.96
CA ASN A 114 1.92 -17.44 -11.54
C ASN A 114 1.09 -16.47 -10.68
N GLY A 115 -0.02 -15.92 -11.19
CA GLY A 115 -0.86 -14.98 -10.45
C GLY A 115 -1.31 -15.50 -9.09
N GLU A 116 -1.79 -16.75 -9.02
CA GLU A 116 -2.19 -17.36 -7.75
C GLU A 116 -1.05 -17.48 -6.73
N LYS A 117 0.16 -17.79 -7.18
CA LYS A 117 1.34 -17.86 -6.30
C LYS A 117 1.70 -16.48 -5.73
N GLU A 118 1.58 -15.44 -6.54
CA GLU A 118 1.79 -14.06 -6.07
C GLU A 118 0.73 -13.64 -5.05
N ILE A 119 -0.55 -13.94 -5.32
CA ILE A 119 -1.65 -13.67 -4.39
C ILE A 119 -1.42 -14.38 -3.06
N LYS A 120 -1.01 -15.65 -3.09
CA LYS A 120 -0.68 -16.41 -1.88
C LYS A 120 0.44 -15.73 -1.07
N ALA A 121 1.50 -15.28 -1.72
CA ALA A 121 2.59 -14.57 -1.04
C ALA A 121 2.12 -13.25 -0.40
N ILE A 122 1.17 -12.54 -1.03
CA ILE A 122 0.55 -11.35 -0.44
C ILE A 122 -0.31 -11.74 0.78
N SER A 123 -1.08 -12.82 0.71
CA SER A 123 -1.89 -13.35 1.82
C SER A 123 -1.06 -13.78 3.03
N GLU A 124 0.16 -14.25 2.80
CA GLU A 124 1.10 -14.58 3.88
C GLU A 124 1.55 -13.31 4.62
N PHE A 125 1.65 -12.18 3.92
CA PHE A 125 2.13 -10.89 4.43
C PHE A 125 1.04 -9.97 5.01
N ILE A 126 -0.17 -9.98 4.46
CA ILE A 126 -1.26 -9.07 4.87
C ILE A 126 -2.32 -9.85 5.66
N GLY A 127 -2.66 -9.38 6.86
CA GLY A 127 -3.77 -9.92 7.64
C GLY A 127 -5.08 -9.90 6.84
N ASP A 128 -5.83 -11.00 6.91
CA ASP A 128 -7.15 -11.19 6.28
C ASP A 128 -7.20 -11.03 4.74
N PHE A 129 -6.05 -10.89 4.07
CA PHE A 129 -6.01 -10.77 2.60
C PHE A 129 -6.40 -12.08 1.91
N GLU A 130 -6.16 -13.23 2.55
CA GLU A 130 -6.63 -14.54 2.06
C GLU A 130 -8.15 -14.52 1.87
N TYR A 131 -8.90 -14.02 2.85
CA TYR A 131 -10.35 -13.94 2.81
C TYR A 131 -10.86 -13.04 1.66
N ILE A 132 -10.19 -11.91 1.40
CA ILE A 132 -10.49 -11.05 0.26
C ILE A 132 -10.21 -11.80 -1.04
N SER A 133 -9.06 -12.48 -1.11
CA SER A 133 -8.62 -13.15 -2.32
C SER A 133 -9.47 -14.36 -2.69
N GLU A 134 -9.96 -15.14 -1.72
CA GLU A 134 -10.84 -16.29 -1.96
C GLU A 134 -12.25 -15.87 -2.39
N ARG A 135 -12.67 -14.65 -2.03
CA ARG A 135 -14.00 -14.09 -2.30
C ARG A 135 -13.94 -12.89 -3.24
N ASP A 136 -12.89 -12.80 -4.04
CA ASP A 136 -12.60 -11.66 -4.90
C ASP A 136 -13.75 -11.32 -5.87
N SER A 137 -14.44 -12.34 -6.38
CA SER A 137 -15.58 -12.18 -7.28
C SER A 137 -16.75 -11.50 -6.58
N PHE A 138 -17.03 -11.87 -5.33
CA PHE A 138 -18.05 -11.24 -4.49
C PHE A 138 -17.67 -9.79 -4.16
N PHE A 139 -16.42 -9.57 -3.74
CA PHE A 139 -15.96 -8.24 -3.39
C PHE A 139 -15.73 -7.32 -4.58
N SER A 140 -15.66 -7.85 -5.80
CA SER A 140 -15.46 -7.03 -7.02
C SER A 140 -16.66 -6.14 -7.35
N GLU A 141 -17.81 -6.36 -6.72
CA GLU A 141 -18.96 -5.48 -6.81
C GLU A 141 -18.88 -4.39 -5.73
N ALA A 142 -19.20 -3.15 -6.10
CA ALA A 142 -19.21 -2.02 -5.17
C ALA A 142 -20.43 -2.10 -4.23
N GLN A 143 -20.42 -3.04 -3.30
CA GLN A 143 -21.50 -3.30 -2.37
C GLN A 143 -21.31 -2.49 -1.08
N PRO A 144 -22.29 -1.65 -0.71
CA PRO A 144 -22.23 -0.89 0.52
C PRO A 144 -22.68 -1.70 1.73
N LEU A 145 -22.12 -1.39 2.89
CA LEU A 145 -22.63 -1.77 4.20
C LEU A 145 -23.53 -0.66 4.76
N ILE A 146 -24.71 -1.01 5.26
CA ILE A 146 -25.58 -0.06 5.97
C ILE A 146 -25.34 -0.24 7.47
N ASN A 147 -24.91 0.82 8.16
CA ASN A 147 -24.74 0.84 9.61
C ASN A 147 -25.42 2.08 10.19
N LYS A 148 -26.36 1.90 11.13
CA LYS A 148 -27.14 2.98 11.76
C LYS A 148 -27.77 3.96 10.75
N GLY A 149 -28.28 3.43 9.64
CA GLY A 149 -28.92 4.22 8.58
C GLY A 149 -27.95 4.95 7.64
N LYS A 150 -26.63 4.89 7.87
CA LYS A 150 -25.61 5.43 6.97
C LYS A 150 -25.01 4.34 6.09
N LYS A 151 -24.76 4.69 4.83
CA LYS A 151 -24.12 3.85 3.82
C LYS A 151 -22.60 4.01 3.92
N TYR A 152 -21.89 2.90 4.01
CA TYR A 152 -20.43 2.83 4.03
C TYR A 152 -19.92 1.90 2.94
N TYR A 153 -18.79 2.22 2.32
CA TYR A 153 -18.14 1.32 1.37
C TYR A 153 -16.94 0.64 2.02
N PRO A 154 -16.77 -0.67 1.88
CA PRO A 154 -15.60 -1.37 2.41
C PRO A 154 -14.30 -0.78 1.85
N GLY A 155 -13.32 -0.57 2.73
CA GLY A 155 -12.02 -0.02 2.40
C GLY A 155 -10.91 -1.05 2.54
N PHE A 156 -9.76 -0.75 1.95
CA PHE A 156 -8.52 -1.50 2.11
C PHE A 156 -7.37 -0.51 2.30
N ASP A 157 -6.68 -0.60 3.43
CA ASP A 157 -5.56 0.29 3.75
C ASP A 157 -4.25 -0.25 3.17
N ILE A 158 -3.61 0.54 2.32
CA ILE A 158 -2.32 0.22 1.69
C ILE A 158 -1.14 0.91 2.35
N TYR A 159 -1.33 1.68 3.44
CA TYR A 159 -0.25 2.41 4.12
C TYR A 159 0.91 1.48 4.46
N LYS A 160 0.60 0.32 5.06
CA LYS A 160 1.58 -0.71 5.39
C LYS A 160 2.46 -1.10 4.19
N CYS A 161 1.86 -1.29 3.02
CA CYS A 161 2.60 -1.70 1.84
C CYS A 161 3.51 -0.59 1.32
N VAL A 162 3.03 0.65 1.36
CA VAL A 162 3.81 1.85 0.98
C VAL A 162 4.99 2.02 1.94
N TYR A 163 4.73 1.97 3.26
CA TYR A 163 5.75 2.15 4.29
C TYR A 163 6.85 1.07 4.20
N ASN A 164 6.45 -0.21 4.22
CA ASN A 164 7.40 -1.32 4.19
C ASN A 164 8.22 -1.35 2.89
N ILE A 165 7.61 -1.08 1.73
CA ILE A 165 8.37 -1.11 0.47
C ILE A 165 9.39 0.04 0.40
N THR A 166 9.06 1.21 0.95
CA THR A 166 9.99 2.33 1.02
C THR A 166 11.18 2.00 1.92
N ASN A 167 10.95 1.33 3.05
CA ASN A 167 12.02 0.85 3.94
C ASN A 167 12.93 -0.19 3.26
N ILE A 168 12.33 -1.18 2.59
CA ILE A 168 13.08 -2.21 1.82
C ILE A 168 13.94 -1.55 0.75
N ILE A 169 13.39 -0.57 0.01
CA ILE A 169 14.11 0.15 -1.02
C ILE A 169 15.23 1.00 -0.42
N ALA A 170 15.02 1.61 0.75
CA ALA A 170 16.06 2.35 1.46
C ALA A 170 17.26 1.45 1.78
N ASP A 171 17.01 0.26 2.33
CA ASP A 171 18.07 -0.72 2.61
C ASP A 171 18.82 -1.14 1.34
N ILE A 172 18.09 -1.50 0.27
CA ILE A 172 18.69 -1.84 -1.03
C ILE A 172 19.55 -0.68 -1.56
N CYS A 173 19.08 0.56 -1.45
CA CYS A 173 19.83 1.72 -1.91
C CYS A 173 21.08 2.00 -1.05
N ARG A 174 21.05 1.70 0.25
CA ARG A 174 22.23 1.83 1.13
C ARG A 174 23.30 0.79 0.81
N ASP A 175 22.91 -0.40 0.36
CA ASP A 175 23.82 -1.48 -0.01
C ASP A 175 24.49 -1.25 -1.39
N ILE A 176 23.89 -0.43 -2.26
CA ILE A 176 24.44 -0.08 -3.57
C ILE A 176 25.33 1.16 -3.45
N ALA A 177 26.63 1.03 -3.71
CA ALA A 177 27.62 2.09 -3.53
C ALA A 177 27.29 3.40 -4.27
N GLU A 178 26.73 3.32 -5.47
CA GLU A 178 26.34 4.49 -6.27
C GLU A 178 25.07 5.18 -5.76
N LEU A 179 24.18 4.45 -5.08
CA LEU A 179 22.91 4.98 -4.59
C LEU A 179 23.01 5.45 -3.15
N SER A 180 23.86 4.83 -2.34
CA SER A 180 24.04 5.16 -0.92
C SER A 180 24.58 6.57 -0.70
N LEU A 181 25.26 7.14 -1.70
CA LEU A 181 25.79 8.49 -1.70
C LEU A 181 24.76 9.55 -2.14
N LYS A 182 23.54 9.16 -2.54
CA LYS A 182 22.51 10.12 -2.95
C LYS A 182 21.96 10.85 -1.73
N GLU A 183 21.74 12.16 -1.87
CA GLU A 183 21.23 13.00 -0.80
C GLU A 183 19.89 12.48 -0.24
N CYS A 184 18.98 12.01 -1.11
CA CYS A 184 17.71 11.44 -0.68
C CYS A 184 17.85 10.17 0.17
N ILE A 185 18.98 9.45 0.08
CA ILE A 185 19.29 8.26 0.88
C ILE A 185 20.02 8.63 2.17
N ILE A 186 21.01 9.52 2.07
CA ILE A 186 21.78 10.02 3.23
C ILE A 186 20.86 10.70 4.25
N ASN A 187 19.85 11.42 3.77
CA ASN A 187 18.91 12.16 4.61
C ASN A 187 17.78 11.29 5.20
N LEU A 188 17.71 10.00 4.86
CA LEU A 188 16.79 9.07 5.51
C LEU A 188 17.27 8.84 6.94
N ASP A 189 16.39 9.08 7.91
CA ASP A 189 16.67 8.74 9.30
C ASP A 189 16.71 7.21 9.52
N GLU A 190 17.08 6.82 10.74
CA GLU A 190 17.22 5.41 11.15
C GLU A 190 15.90 4.64 11.13
N THR A 191 14.75 5.32 11.00
CA THR A 191 13.44 4.64 10.95
C THR A 191 13.17 4.02 9.59
N TYR A 192 13.82 4.50 8.53
CA TYR A 192 13.67 3.98 7.17
C TYR A 192 14.49 2.72 6.93
N THR A 193 14.16 1.62 7.61
CA THR A 193 14.82 0.32 7.43
C THR A 193 13.82 -0.82 7.62
N SER A 194 14.09 -1.96 6.99
CA SER A 194 13.23 -3.14 7.04
C SER A 194 13.05 -3.70 8.45
N GLU A 195 13.96 -3.40 9.39
CA GLU A 195 13.78 -3.73 10.81
C GLU A 195 12.56 -3.05 11.45
N ASN A 196 12.14 -1.91 10.91
CA ASN A 196 10.96 -1.17 11.38
C ASN A 196 9.70 -1.49 10.58
N ASN A 197 9.73 -2.48 9.69
CA ASN A 197 8.58 -2.86 8.90
C ASN A 197 7.38 -3.24 9.77
N ILE A 198 6.19 -2.84 9.31
CA ILE A 198 4.93 -3.20 9.95
C ILE A 198 4.66 -4.69 9.70
N ASP A 199 4.44 -5.42 10.79
CA ASP A 199 4.16 -6.86 10.78
C ASP A 199 2.83 -7.23 10.13
N LYS A 200 2.61 -8.54 9.91
CA LYS A 200 1.38 -9.10 9.33
C LYS A 200 0.11 -8.54 9.97
N LEU A 201 0.06 -8.59 11.30
CA LEU A 201 -1.02 -8.07 12.11
C LEU A 201 -0.63 -6.66 12.55
N ASN A 202 -1.31 -5.65 12.02
CA ASN A 202 -1.02 -4.24 12.30
C ASN A 202 -2.11 -3.55 13.11
N ILE A 203 -3.14 -4.30 13.54
CA ILE A 203 -4.23 -3.83 14.38
C ILE A 203 -4.36 -4.71 15.62
N SER A 204 -4.53 -4.08 16.78
CA SER A 204 -4.83 -4.75 18.05
C SER A 204 -6.12 -4.18 18.62
N CYS A 205 -7.13 -5.01 18.79
CA CYS A 205 -8.47 -4.60 19.22
C CYS A 205 -8.73 -5.00 20.68
N HIS A 206 -9.59 -4.25 21.37
CA HIS A 206 -10.16 -4.72 22.62
C HIS A 206 -11.07 -5.93 22.41
N ALA A 207 -11.17 -6.79 23.43
CA ALA A 207 -12.02 -7.97 23.36
C ALA A 207 -13.49 -7.59 23.12
N GLY A 208 -14.11 -8.19 22.10
CA GLY A 208 -15.50 -7.93 21.72
C GLY A 208 -15.71 -6.81 20.68
N GLU A 209 -14.66 -6.08 20.32
CA GLU A 209 -14.71 -5.04 19.29
C GLU A 209 -14.02 -5.53 18.01
N VAL A 210 -14.78 -5.68 16.93
CA VAL A 210 -14.25 -6.01 15.61
C VAL A 210 -14.45 -4.80 14.70
N PRO A 211 -13.42 -3.96 14.51
CA PRO A 211 -13.52 -2.80 13.66
C PRO A 211 -13.59 -3.22 12.19
N PHE A 212 -14.46 -2.55 11.44
CA PHE A 212 -14.64 -2.75 10.01
C PHE A 212 -14.08 -1.56 9.25
N LEU A 213 -13.11 -1.79 8.36
CA LEU A 213 -12.51 -0.71 7.57
C LEU A 213 -13.44 -0.30 6.42
N THR A 214 -13.70 1.00 6.34
CA THR A 214 -14.47 1.62 5.25
C THR A 214 -13.62 2.67 4.53
N THR A 215 -14.07 3.19 3.39
CA THR A 215 -13.45 4.35 2.73
C THR A 215 -13.44 5.61 3.59
N GLU A 216 -14.21 5.66 4.67
CA GLU A 216 -14.22 6.74 5.66
C GLU A 216 -13.48 6.37 6.96
N GLY A 217 -12.67 5.30 6.93
CA GLY A 217 -11.96 4.76 8.09
C GLY A 217 -12.73 3.67 8.82
N TYR A 218 -12.23 3.28 9.99
CA TYR A 218 -12.82 2.21 10.78
C TYR A 218 -14.15 2.61 11.41
N ILE A 219 -15.10 1.68 11.40
CA ILE A 219 -16.36 1.74 12.14
C ILE A 219 -16.52 0.49 13.01
N ILE A 220 -17.21 0.63 14.14
CA ILE A 220 -17.73 -0.53 14.88
C ILE A 220 -19.12 -0.84 14.34
N THR A 221 -19.29 -2.06 13.83
CA THR A 221 -20.60 -2.53 13.38
C THR A 221 -21.42 -2.88 14.62
N SER A 222 -22.60 -2.27 14.75
CA SER A 222 -23.56 -2.72 15.76
C SER A 222 -24.06 -4.10 15.35
N GLN A 223 -23.85 -5.11 16.19
CA GLN A 223 -24.60 -6.37 16.06
C GLN A 223 -26.07 -6.04 16.34
N ASN A 224 -26.96 -6.30 15.37
CA ASN A 224 -28.39 -6.36 15.62
C ASN A 224 -28.74 -7.69 16.29
#